data_AF-A0A5S5MFH3-F1
#
_entry.id   AF-A0A5S5MFH3-F1
#
_cell.length_a   1.000
_cell.length_b   1.000
_cell.length_c   1.000
_cell.angle_alpha   90.00
_cell.angle_beta   90.00
_cell.angle_gamma   90.00
#
_symmetry.space_group_name_H-M   'P 1'
#
loop_
_entity.id
_entity.type
_entity.pdbx_description
1 polymer ?
#
loop_
_entity_poly.entity_id
_entity_poly.type
_entity_poly.pdbx_seq_one_letter_code
_entity_poly.pdbx_strand_id
1 'polypeptide(L)'
;MTQDTFVIFLNHQKLSCFRYNQQSWRVFTLKGEESLPCKNINDLEGALKKFNEDYNASTQLENVSLHILLKDAEPDAPQTICRMVQQFQCKNWQLLQLSLFLDGLNLKPSDEDLNDHNWLNDNIFYLFSNILPYEDKKARAVHQSQETSREKLEKEIRLLQKEKNRLEQVVSSLNRMDMEQLVTFLPAIYQNFWGSIRPDELAAMAQTLQIPTIASPVQEPSPDTLLMLKKRLFNLPPREKERLKSFCKELPHKLRLRPEMQSFLEEENG
;
A
#
# COMPACT_ATOMS: atom_id res chain seq x y z
N MET A 1 -30.61 10.36 11.32
CA MET A 1 -31.50 10.96 10.31
C MET A 1 -31.95 9.83 9.41
N THR A 2 -33.27 9.63 9.28
CA THR A 2 -33.85 8.64 8.37
C THR A 2 -33.51 9.06 6.93
N GLN A 3 -32.65 8.29 6.27
CA GLN A 3 -32.44 8.45 4.83
C GLN A 3 -33.69 7.93 4.12
N ASP A 4 -34.31 8.78 3.33
CA ASP A 4 -35.41 8.36 2.47
C ASP A 4 -34.84 7.67 1.23
N THR A 5 -35.35 6.48 0.95
CA THR A 5 -34.92 5.68 -0.20
C THR A 5 -35.90 5.83 -1.35
N PHE A 6 -35.36 6.11 -2.53
CA PHE A 6 -36.12 6.25 -3.77
C PHE A 6 -35.58 5.31 -4.84
N VAL A 7 -36.49 4.82 -5.68
CA VAL A 7 -36.17 4.09 -6.90
C VAL A 7 -36.75 4.86 -8.08
N ILE A 8 -35.91 5.19 -9.05
CA ILE A 8 -36.35 5.72 -10.35
C ILE A 8 -36.23 4.56 -11.34
N PHE A 9 -37.36 4.13 -11.89
CA PHE A 9 -37.43 3.11 -12.92
C PHE A 9 -37.56 3.77 -14.29
N LEU A 10 -36.66 3.40 -15.19
CA LEU A 10 -36.57 3.88 -16.55
C LEU A 10 -36.84 2.74 -17.53
N ASN A 11 -37.94 2.89 -18.28
CA ASN A 11 -38.30 2.07 -19.42
C ASN A 11 -38.28 2.97 -20.68
N HIS A 12 -38.14 2.39 -21.88
CA HIS A 12 -38.07 3.09 -23.19
C HIS A 12 -39.22 4.04 -23.50
N GLN A 13 -40.27 4.05 -22.69
CA GLN A 13 -41.45 4.87 -22.89
C GLN A 13 -41.76 5.76 -21.68
N LYS A 14 -41.29 5.40 -20.47
CA LYS A 14 -41.77 5.97 -19.22
C LYS A 14 -40.71 5.98 -18.13
N LEU A 15 -40.73 7.04 -17.33
CA LEU A 15 -40.00 7.18 -16.08
C LEU A 15 -41.00 7.17 -14.93
N SER A 16 -40.81 6.27 -13.99
CA SER A 16 -41.63 6.16 -12.78
C SER A 16 -40.76 6.29 -11.54
N CYS A 17 -41.21 7.05 -10.55
CA CYS A 17 -40.49 7.23 -9.29
C CYS A 17 -41.25 6.54 -8.15
N PHE A 18 -40.51 5.87 -7.29
CA PHE A 18 -41.04 5.15 -6.13
C PHE A 18 -40.29 5.57 -4.89
N ARG A 19 -41.02 5.74 -3.79
CA ARG A 19 -40.48 6.05 -2.46
C ARG A 19 -40.73 4.89 -1.52
N TYR A 20 -39.73 4.54 -0.72
CA TYR A 20 -39.90 3.62 0.38
C TYR A 20 -40.46 4.36 1.60
N ASN A 21 -41.64 3.97 2.06
CA ASN A 21 -42.28 4.55 3.25
C ASN A 21 -42.78 3.44 4.18
N GLN A 22 -42.35 3.46 5.44
CA GLN A 22 -42.88 2.62 6.53
C GLN A 22 -43.19 1.17 6.09
N GLN A 23 -42.20 0.51 5.48
CA GLN A 23 -42.22 -0.90 5.03
C GLN A 23 -42.85 -1.22 3.66
N SER A 24 -43.32 -0.24 2.89
CA SER A 24 -43.81 -0.48 1.51
C SER A 24 -43.30 0.56 0.51
N TRP A 25 -43.14 0.14 -0.74
CA TRP A 25 -42.87 1.05 -1.84
C TRP A 25 -44.18 1.67 -2.34
N ARG A 26 -44.17 2.99 -2.51
CA ARG A 26 -45.30 3.74 -3.06
C ARG A 26 -44.84 4.58 -4.23
N VAL A 27 -45.73 4.76 -5.21
CA VAL A 27 -45.51 5.68 -6.32
C VAL A 27 -45.33 7.09 -5.78
N PHE A 28 -44.27 7.75 -6.23
CA PHE A 28 -43.99 9.16 -5.95
C PHE A 28 -44.31 9.95 -7.22
N THR A 29 -45.34 10.80 -7.14
CA THR A 29 -45.78 11.58 -8.28
C THR A 29 -44.88 12.79 -8.49
N LEU A 30 -44.35 12.93 -9.71
CA LEU A 30 -43.57 14.10 -10.11
C LEU A 30 -44.55 15.09 -10.76
N LYS A 31 -44.72 16.29 -10.19
CA LYS A 31 -45.75 17.27 -10.61
C LYS A 31 -47.19 16.72 -10.66
N GLY A 32 -47.51 15.71 -9.86
CA GLY A 32 -48.84 15.09 -9.83
C GLY A 32 -49.07 14.00 -10.88
N GLU A 33 -48.07 13.66 -11.69
CA GLU A 33 -48.12 12.53 -12.62
C GLU A 33 -47.37 11.32 -12.05
N GLU A 34 -47.93 10.12 -12.19
CA GLU A 34 -47.33 8.85 -11.72
C GLU A 34 -46.16 8.38 -12.58
N SER A 35 -46.16 8.76 -13.86
CA SER A 35 -45.07 8.47 -14.79
C SER A 35 -44.90 9.62 -15.79
N LEU A 36 -43.65 9.93 -16.11
CA LEU A 36 -43.30 10.90 -17.14
C LEU A 36 -42.93 10.17 -18.43
N PRO A 37 -43.30 10.68 -19.61
CA PRO A 37 -42.82 10.11 -20.86
C PRO A 37 -41.29 10.25 -20.93
N CYS A 38 -40.61 9.14 -21.17
CA CYS A 38 -39.15 9.09 -21.27
C CYS A 38 -38.79 8.42 -22.58
N LYS A 39 -38.11 9.14 -23.47
CA LYS A 39 -37.63 8.63 -24.75
C LYS A 39 -36.12 8.41 -24.70
N ASN A 40 -35.41 9.33 -24.05
CA ASN A 40 -33.95 9.33 -24.00
C ASN A 40 -33.47 9.60 -22.57
N ILE A 41 -32.20 9.29 -22.30
CA ILE A 41 -31.57 9.54 -20.99
C ILE A 41 -31.55 11.03 -20.58
N ASN A 42 -31.66 11.96 -21.53
CA ASN A 42 -31.77 13.39 -21.24
C ASN A 42 -33.09 13.75 -20.53
N ASP A 43 -34.14 12.94 -20.70
CA ASP A 43 -35.41 13.13 -19.99
C ASP A 43 -35.26 12.81 -18.49
N LEU A 44 -34.29 11.95 -18.12
CA LEU A 44 -33.93 11.68 -16.73
C LEU A 44 -33.35 12.91 -16.03
N GLU A 45 -32.54 13.72 -16.71
CA GLU A 45 -31.99 14.96 -16.14
C GLU A 45 -33.12 15.92 -15.76
N GLY A 46 -34.09 16.08 -16.65
CA GLY A 46 -35.30 16.86 -16.40
C GLY A 46 -36.11 16.30 -15.23
N ALA A 47 -36.22 14.98 -15.11
CA ALA A 47 -36.90 14.34 -13.99
C ALA A 47 -36.14 14.47 -12.66
N LEU A 48 -34.81 14.34 -12.65
CA LEU A 48 -33.97 14.52 -11.46
C LEU A 48 -33.99 15.97 -10.96
N LYS A 49 -33.97 16.94 -11.88
CA LYS A 49 -34.13 18.34 -11.53
C LYS A 49 -35.48 18.61 -10.87
N LYS A 50 -36.56 18.09 -11.46
CA LYS A 50 -37.92 18.18 -10.89
C LYS A 50 -38.02 17.46 -9.55
N PHE A 51 -37.43 16.26 -9.44
CA PHE A 51 -37.40 15.50 -8.20
C PHE A 51 -36.69 16.28 -7.09
N ASN A 52 -35.58 16.94 -7.41
CA ASN A 52 -34.90 17.82 -6.46
C ASN A 52 -35.76 19.03 -6.05
N GLU A 53 -36.46 19.66 -7.00
CA GLU A 53 -37.38 20.77 -6.74
C GLU A 53 -38.56 20.35 -5.84
N ASP A 54 -39.20 19.22 -6.14
CA ASP A 54 -40.40 18.72 -5.45
C ASP A 54 -40.09 18.10 -4.09
N TYR A 55 -38.93 17.44 -3.94
CA TYR A 55 -38.60 16.69 -2.72
C TYR A 55 -37.73 17.49 -1.74
N ASN A 56 -36.62 18.07 -2.20
CA ASN A 56 -35.65 18.65 -1.29
C ASN A 56 -34.70 19.67 -1.94
N ALA A 57 -35.29 20.79 -2.40
CA ALA A 57 -34.56 21.86 -3.06
C ALA A 57 -33.46 22.48 -2.18
N SER A 58 -33.63 22.45 -0.85
CA SER A 58 -32.73 23.04 0.13
C SER A 58 -31.43 22.26 0.35
N THR A 59 -31.44 20.93 0.22
CA THR A 59 -30.25 20.10 0.50
C THR A 59 -29.74 19.35 -0.72
N GLN A 60 -30.21 19.68 -1.93
CA GLN A 60 -29.79 19.05 -3.19
C GLN A 60 -29.64 17.52 -3.04
N LEU A 61 -30.69 16.81 -2.62
CA LEU A 61 -30.69 15.33 -2.46
C LEU A 61 -29.58 14.71 -1.59
N GLU A 62 -28.82 15.48 -0.79
CA GLU A 62 -27.65 15.00 -0.03
C GLU A 62 -27.98 13.81 0.90
N ASN A 63 -29.18 13.81 1.49
CA ASN A 63 -29.63 12.81 2.46
C ASN A 63 -30.57 11.75 1.86
N VAL A 64 -30.59 11.62 0.54
CA VAL A 64 -31.44 10.68 -0.19
C VAL A 64 -30.62 9.47 -0.64
N SER A 65 -31.19 8.26 -0.50
CA SER A 65 -30.65 7.05 -1.12
C SER A 65 -31.38 6.81 -2.45
N LEU A 66 -30.69 7.00 -3.56
CA LEU A 66 -31.29 6.96 -4.90
C LEU A 66 -30.85 5.73 -5.68
N HIS A 67 -31.77 4.85 -6.04
CA HIS A 67 -31.48 3.74 -6.94
C HIS A 67 -32.11 4.00 -8.30
N ILE A 68 -31.32 3.92 -9.37
CA ILE A 68 -31.77 4.11 -10.74
C ILE A 68 -31.78 2.75 -11.42
N LEU A 69 -32.95 2.31 -11.87
CA LEU A 69 -33.18 1.02 -12.48
C LEU A 69 -33.47 1.19 -13.96
N LEU A 70 -32.58 0.68 -14.82
CA LEU A 70 -32.71 0.73 -16.27
C LEU A 70 -33.25 -0.60 -16.80
N LYS A 71 -34.31 -0.58 -17.61
CA LYS A 71 -34.75 -1.78 -18.34
C LYS A 71 -33.67 -2.24 -19.33
N ASP A 72 -33.26 -1.31 -20.19
CA ASP A 72 -32.20 -1.49 -21.16
C ASP A 72 -31.18 -0.36 -20.99
N ALA A 73 -29.89 -0.72 -20.91
CA ALA A 73 -28.82 0.25 -20.77
C ALA A 73 -28.21 0.53 -22.14
N GLU A 74 -28.29 1.79 -22.60
CA GLU A 74 -27.41 2.26 -23.66
C GLU A 74 -25.95 2.25 -23.15
N PRO A 75 -24.95 2.03 -24.02
CA PRO A 75 -23.54 1.95 -23.60
C PRO A 75 -23.05 3.19 -22.84
N ASP A 76 -23.55 4.37 -23.22
CA ASP A 76 -23.16 5.66 -22.63
C ASP A 76 -24.05 6.07 -21.44
N ALA A 77 -25.08 5.28 -21.13
CA ALA A 77 -26.04 5.60 -20.08
C ALA A 77 -25.39 5.74 -18.68
N PRO A 78 -24.49 4.83 -18.24
CA PRO A 78 -23.90 4.92 -16.91
C PRO A 78 -23.07 6.18 -16.67
N GLN A 79 -22.28 6.59 -17.65
CA GLN A 79 -21.43 7.79 -17.54
C GLN A 79 -22.27 9.06 -17.48
N THR A 80 -23.33 9.11 -18.29
CA THR A 80 -24.25 10.24 -18.36
C THR A 80 -25.04 10.39 -17.06
N ILE A 81 -25.58 9.29 -16.53
CA ILE A 81 -26.29 9.28 -15.24
C ILE A 81 -25.37 9.69 -14.09
N CYS A 82 -24.12 9.18 -14.07
CA CYS A 82 -23.16 9.54 -13.04
C CYS A 82 -22.93 11.06 -12.98
N ARG A 83 -22.75 11.70 -14.15
CA ARG A 83 -22.59 13.16 -14.24
C ARG A 83 -23.83 13.90 -13.74
N MET A 84 -25.02 13.43 -14.12
CA MET A 84 -26.29 14.04 -13.69
C MET A 84 -26.46 13.96 -12.17
N VAL A 85 -26.26 12.79 -11.57
CA VAL A 85 -26.45 12.60 -10.12
C VAL A 85 -25.42 13.38 -9.30
N GLN A 86 -24.18 13.54 -9.80
CA GLN A 86 -23.15 14.37 -9.17
C GLN A 86 -23.53 15.86 -9.11
N GLN A 87 -24.26 16.39 -10.09
CA GLN A 87 -24.72 17.78 -10.06
C GLN A 87 -25.70 18.05 -8.91
N PHE A 88 -26.42 17.02 -8.46
CA PHE A 88 -27.39 17.09 -7.37
C PHE A 88 -26.82 16.54 -6.05
N GLN A 89 -25.51 16.62 -5.80
CA GLN A 89 -24.82 16.27 -4.53
C GLN A 89 -25.26 14.95 -3.86
N CYS A 90 -25.85 14.00 -4.59
CA CYS A 90 -26.40 12.78 -4.03
C CYS A 90 -25.24 11.84 -3.71
N LYS A 91 -25.00 11.59 -2.42
CA LYS A 91 -23.86 10.79 -1.94
C LYS A 91 -24.12 9.29 -2.00
N ASN A 92 -25.38 8.88 -1.88
CA ASN A 92 -25.78 7.49 -1.82
C ASN A 92 -26.68 7.17 -3.01
N TRP A 93 -26.07 6.76 -4.12
CA TRP A 93 -26.82 6.36 -5.29
C TRP A 93 -26.24 5.10 -5.93
N GLN A 94 -27.09 4.39 -6.66
CA GLN A 94 -26.72 3.17 -7.37
C GLN A 94 -27.42 3.10 -8.72
N LEU A 95 -26.70 2.62 -9.73
CA LEU A 95 -27.26 2.30 -11.04
C LEU A 95 -27.38 0.79 -11.20
N LEU A 96 -28.55 0.33 -11.61
CA LEU A 96 -28.91 -1.07 -11.70
C LEU A 96 -29.55 -1.34 -13.05
N GLN A 97 -29.14 -2.44 -13.68
CA GLN A 97 -29.71 -2.89 -14.93
C GLN A 97 -30.67 -4.05 -14.67
N LEU A 98 -31.96 -3.82 -14.94
CA LEU A 98 -33.04 -4.73 -14.63
C LEU A 98 -32.85 -6.12 -15.25
N SER A 99 -32.33 -6.19 -16.49
CA SER A 99 -32.08 -7.47 -17.17
C SER A 99 -31.23 -8.43 -16.33
N LEU A 100 -30.20 -7.91 -15.64
CA LEU A 100 -29.31 -8.71 -14.79
C LEU A 100 -30.05 -9.30 -13.56
N PHE A 101 -31.01 -8.56 -13.01
CA PHE A 101 -31.83 -9.03 -11.90
C PHE A 101 -32.87 -10.06 -12.36
N LEU A 102 -33.49 -9.82 -13.51
CA LEU A 102 -34.47 -10.73 -14.10
C LEU A 102 -33.85 -12.09 -14.44
N ASP A 103 -32.63 -12.08 -15.01
CA ASP A 103 -31.88 -13.31 -15.29
C ASP A 103 -31.57 -14.08 -14.01
N GLY A 104 -31.12 -13.39 -12.96
CA GLY A 104 -30.80 -13.99 -11.66
C GLY A 104 -32.02 -14.56 -10.93
N LEU A 105 -33.19 -13.96 -11.11
CA LEU A 105 -34.46 -14.43 -10.54
C LEU A 105 -35.23 -15.39 -11.46
N ASN A 106 -34.72 -15.64 -12.67
CA ASN A 106 -35.38 -16.41 -13.72
C ASN A 106 -36.80 -15.91 -14.03
N LEU A 107 -37.00 -14.58 -13.96
CA LEU A 107 -38.26 -13.90 -14.27
C LEU A 107 -38.23 -13.37 -15.70
N LYS A 108 -39.34 -13.56 -16.42
CA LYS A 108 -39.53 -13.03 -17.78
C LYS A 108 -40.81 -12.19 -17.83
N PRO A 109 -40.80 -10.97 -17.26
CA PRO A 109 -41.96 -10.11 -17.25
C PRO A 109 -42.31 -9.64 -18.67
N SER A 110 -43.60 -9.47 -18.92
CA SER A 110 -44.12 -8.75 -20.07
C SER A 110 -43.97 -7.23 -19.88
N ASP A 111 -44.15 -6.46 -20.95
CA ASP A 111 -44.19 -5.00 -20.85
C ASP A 111 -45.35 -4.47 -19.98
N GLU A 112 -46.44 -5.24 -19.86
CA GLU A 112 -47.55 -4.92 -18.96
C GLU A 112 -47.15 -5.11 -17.50
N ASP A 113 -46.45 -6.21 -17.18
CA ASP A 113 -45.95 -6.48 -15.83
C ASP A 113 -44.96 -5.40 -15.35
N LEU A 114 -44.10 -4.91 -16.26
CA LEU A 114 -43.15 -3.83 -15.96
C LEU A 114 -43.82 -2.47 -15.76
N ASN A 115 -45.07 -2.31 -16.21
CA ASN A 115 -45.88 -1.13 -15.93
C ASN A 115 -46.77 -1.30 -14.70
N ASP A 116 -46.92 -2.52 -14.16
CA ASP A 116 -47.68 -2.80 -12.95
C ASP A 116 -46.83 -2.54 -11.69
N HIS A 117 -47.26 -1.57 -10.90
CA HIS A 117 -46.63 -1.20 -9.64
C HIS A 117 -46.68 -2.33 -8.60
N ASN A 118 -47.75 -3.12 -8.57
CA ASN A 118 -47.87 -4.24 -7.64
C ASN A 118 -46.85 -5.32 -7.98
N TRP A 119 -46.75 -5.65 -9.28
CA TRP A 119 -45.78 -6.62 -9.76
C TRP A 119 -44.33 -6.19 -9.45
N LEU A 120 -43.98 -4.93 -9.72
CA LEU A 120 -42.65 -4.39 -9.40
C LEU A 120 -42.34 -4.45 -7.90
N ASN A 121 -43.32 -4.13 -7.05
CA ASN A 121 -43.14 -4.18 -5.60
C ASN A 121 -42.90 -5.61 -5.10
N ASP A 122 -43.70 -6.56 -5.58
CA ASP A 122 -43.67 -7.96 -5.15
C ASP A 122 -42.44 -8.71 -5.66
N ASN A 123 -41.95 -8.37 -6.86
CA ASN A 123 -40.90 -9.14 -7.53
C ASN A 123 -39.52 -8.46 -7.56
N ILE A 124 -39.45 -7.14 -7.47
CA ILE A 124 -38.20 -6.38 -7.70
C ILE A 124 -37.85 -5.52 -6.49
N PHE A 125 -38.78 -4.73 -5.95
CA PHE A 125 -38.43 -3.73 -4.94
C PHE A 125 -38.14 -4.29 -3.54
N TYR A 126 -38.57 -5.52 -3.23
CA TYR A 126 -38.16 -6.21 -1.99
C TYR A 126 -36.63 -6.42 -1.89
N LEU A 127 -35.92 -6.45 -3.03
CA LEU A 127 -34.46 -6.60 -3.08
C LEU A 127 -33.74 -5.34 -2.58
N PHE A 128 -34.32 -4.18 -2.84
CA PHE A 128 -33.74 -2.88 -2.50
C PHE A 128 -33.85 -2.59 -1.00
N SER A 129 -34.91 -3.10 -0.35
CA SER A 129 -35.09 -2.95 1.10
C SER A 129 -34.25 -3.93 1.92
N ASN A 130 -33.95 -5.13 1.39
CA ASN A 130 -33.36 -6.21 2.18
C ASN A 130 -31.94 -6.61 1.81
N ILE A 131 -31.50 -6.46 0.55
CA ILE A 131 -30.27 -7.11 0.05
C ILE A 131 -29.16 -6.10 -0.26
N LEU A 132 -29.47 -4.97 -0.90
CA LEU A 132 -28.46 -3.99 -1.33
C LEU A 132 -27.77 -3.21 -0.19
N PRO A 133 -28.42 -2.87 0.95
CA PRO A 133 -27.75 -2.18 2.06
C PRO A 133 -26.76 -3.07 2.87
N TYR A 134 -26.79 -4.39 2.68
CA TYR A 134 -26.02 -5.34 3.49
C TYR A 134 -24.57 -5.53 3.00
N GLU A 135 -24.33 -5.46 1.69
CA GLU A 135 -22.98 -5.64 1.11
C GLU A 135 -22.05 -4.46 1.43
N ASP A 136 -22.58 -3.23 1.41
CA ASP A 136 -21.79 -2.01 1.67
C ASP A 136 -21.32 -1.94 3.14
N LYS A 137 -22.11 -2.46 4.10
CA LYS A 137 -21.73 -2.52 5.51
C LYS A 137 -20.61 -3.53 5.78
N LYS A 138 -20.64 -4.70 5.14
CA LYS A 138 -19.57 -5.70 5.26
C LYS A 138 -18.28 -5.23 4.62
N ALA A 139 -18.36 -4.64 3.43
CA ALA A 139 -17.19 -4.10 2.74
C ALA A 139 -16.49 -3.02 3.59
N ARG A 140 -17.26 -2.08 4.17
CA ARG A 140 -16.71 -1.02 5.04
C ARG A 140 -16.09 -1.56 6.33
N ALA A 141 -16.71 -2.55 6.99
CA ALA A 141 -16.18 -3.16 8.20
C ALA A 141 -14.84 -3.91 7.94
N VAL A 142 -14.74 -4.59 6.80
CA VAL A 142 -13.50 -5.28 6.39
C VAL A 142 -12.39 -4.26 6.10
N HIS A 143 -12.70 -3.18 5.36
CA HIS A 143 -11.73 -2.12 5.09
C HIS A 143 -11.20 -1.46 6.37
N GLN A 144 -12.08 -1.12 7.32
CA GLN A 144 -11.66 -0.54 8.62
C GLN A 144 -10.80 -1.51 9.46
N SER A 145 -11.14 -2.81 9.47
CA SER A 145 -10.34 -3.82 10.17
C SER A 145 -8.96 -4.02 9.51
N GLN A 146 -8.88 -3.88 8.19
CA GLN A 146 -7.61 -3.97 7.45
C GLN A 146 -6.75 -2.73 7.69
N GLU A 147 -7.31 -1.53 7.66
CA GLU A 147 -6.59 -0.28 7.93
C GLU A 147 -5.99 -0.28 9.35
N THR A 148 -6.79 -0.62 10.36
CA THR A 148 -6.32 -0.70 11.75
C THR A 148 -5.21 -1.75 11.94
N SER A 149 -5.26 -2.85 11.20
CA SER A 149 -4.22 -3.87 11.22
C SER A 149 -2.94 -3.38 10.54
N ARG A 150 -3.06 -2.69 9.39
CA ARG A 150 -1.92 -2.07 8.69
C ARG A 150 -1.23 -1.02 9.54
N GLU A 151 -1.98 -0.15 10.21
CA GLU A 151 -1.41 0.87 11.10
C GLU A 151 -0.60 0.25 12.25
N LYS A 152 -1.05 -0.87 12.81
CA LYS A 152 -0.30 -1.59 13.86
C LYS A 152 1.00 -2.17 13.32
N LEU A 153 0.95 -2.84 12.16
CA LEU A 153 2.11 -3.39 11.48
C LEU A 153 3.13 -2.31 11.12
N GLU A 154 2.68 -1.16 10.61
CA GLU A 154 3.56 -0.04 10.28
C GLU A 154 4.26 0.55 11.52
N LYS A 155 3.54 0.65 12.64
CA LYS A 155 4.15 1.06 13.93
C LYS A 155 5.20 0.05 14.39
N GLU A 156 4.91 -1.24 14.28
CA GLU A 156 5.84 -2.30 14.67
C GLU A 156 7.09 -2.31 13.79
N ILE A 157 6.95 -2.18 12.46
CA ILE A 157 8.06 -2.06 11.52
C ILE A 157 8.95 -0.87 11.89
N ARG A 158 8.38 0.30 12.20
CA ARG A 158 9.16 1.48 12.60
C ARG A 158 9.93 1.25 13.89
N LEU A 159 9.33 0.59 14.88
CA LEU A 159 9.99 0.26 16.15
C LEU A 159 11.15 -0.72 15.92
N LEU A 160 10.92 -1.78 15.15
CA LEU A 160 11.93 -2.78 14.83
C LEU A 160 13.08 -2.18 14.01
N GLN A 161 12.79 -1.31 13.05
CA GLN A 161 13.84 -0.60 12.29
C GLN A 161 14.69 0.29 13.21
N LYS A 162 14.07 1.00 14.16
CA LYS A 162 14.80 1.82 15.13
C LYS A 162 15.71 0.95 16.01
N GLU A 163 15.22 -0.19 16.47
CA GLU A 163 16.02 -1.11 17.30
C GLU A 163 17.15 -1.76 16.50
N LYS A 164 16.89 -2.16 15.25
CA LYS A 164 17.93 -2.64 14.34
C LYS A 164 19.04 -1.61 14.18
N ASN A 165 18.69 -0.36 13.87
CA ASN A 165 19.69 0.71 13.69
C ASN A 165 20.49 0.95 14.99
N ARG A 166 19.83 0.88 16.16
CA ARG A 166 20.50 1.01 17.46
C ARG A 166 21.50 -0.12 17.69
N LEU A 167 21.11 -1.36 17.42
CA LEU A 167 21.97 -2.53 17.56
C LEU A 167 23.14 -2.49 16.56
N GLU A 168 22.90 -2.09 15.32
CA GLU A 168 23.96 -1.91 14.31
C GLU A 168 24.97 -0.82 14.74
N GLN A 169 24.50 0.29 15.34
CA GLN A 169 25.39 1.30 15.91
C GLN A 169 26.24 0.75 17.06
N VAL A 170 25.64 -0.01 17.98
CA VAL A 170 26.39 -0.64 19.09
C VAL A 170 27.40 -1.64 18.55
N VAL A 171 27.00 -2.51 17.61
CA VAL A 171 27.89 -3.50 16.98
C VAL A 171 29.04 -2.81 16.24
N SER A 172 28.77 -1.77 15.45
CA SER A 172 29.81 -1.02 14.74
C SER A 172 30.80 -0.34 15.70
N SER A 173 30.33 0.17 16.84
CA SER A 173 31.19 0.77 17.88
C SER A 173 32.08 -0.27 18.58
N LEU A 174 31.56 -1.47 18.82
CA LEU A 174 32.29 -2.58 19.47
C LEU A 174 33.22 -3.32 18.50
N ASN A 175 32.97 -3.21 17.19
CA ASN A 175 33.76 -3.85 16.13
C ASN A 175 34.88 -2.96 15.57
N ARG A 176 35.10 -1.76 16.12
CA ARG A 176 36.28 -0.96 15.76
C ARG A 176 37.55 -1.73 16.16
N MET A 177 38.41 -1.98 15.18
CA MET A 177 39.75 -2.52 15.46
C MET A 177 40.63 -1.40 16.00
N ASP A 178 41.48 -1.74 16.95
CA ASP A 178 42.46 -0.80 17.46
C ASP A 178 43.44 -0.41 16.35
N MET A 179 43.57 0.89 16.08
CA MET A 179 44.45 1.40 15.04
C MET A 179 45.91 1.03 15.28
N GLU A 180 46.33 0.90 16.54
CA GLU A 180 47.68 0.44 16.86
C GLU A 180 47.92 -1.01 16.41
N GLN A 181 46.88 -1.86 16.52
CA GLN A 181 46.95 -3.24 16.06
C GLN A 181 47.01 -3.32 14.53
N LEU A 182 46.19 -2.52 13.82
CA LEU A 182 46.21 -2.46 12.35
C LEU A 182 47.57 -2.01 11.82
N VAL A 183 48.12 -0.93 12.39
CA VAL A 183 49.44 -0.39 12.01
C VAL A 183 50.57 -1.41 12.27
N THR A 184 50.43 -2.24 13.31
CA THR A 184 51.42 -3.26 13.68
C THR A 184 51.33 -4.51 12.81
N PHE A 185 50.13 -5.01 12.53
CA PHE A 185 49.94 -6.31 11.86
C PHE A 185 49.89 -6.21 10.33
N LEU A 186 49.39 -5.12 9.75
CA LEU A 186 49.26 -5.01 8.29
C LEU A 186 50.62 -5.05 7.54
N PRO A 187 51.71 -4.38 8.01
CA PRO A 187 53.04 -4.51 7.41
C PRO A 187 53.68 -5.90 7.62
N ALA A 188 53.19 -6.66 8.60
CA ALA A 188 53.61 -8.04 8.84
C ALA A 188 52.87 -9.05 7.94
N ILE A 189 51.64 -8.74 7.53
CA ILE A 189 50.83 -9.57 6.62
C ILE A 189 51.19 -9.30 5.15
N TYR A 190 51.35 -8.02 4.78
CA TYR A 190 51.58 -7.59 3.41
C TYR A 190 52.97 -6.98 3.22
N GLN A 191 53.61 -7.31 2.10
CA GLN A 191 54.86 -6.67 1.68
C GLN A 191 54.58 -5.23 1.23
N ASN A 192 55.45 -4.30 1.61
CA ASN A 192 55.36 -2.89 1.23
C ASN A 192 53.94 -2.27 1.41
N PHE A 193 53.30 -2.57 2.55
CA PHE A 193 51.93 -2.13 2.84
C PHE A 193 51.79 -0.60 2.74
N TRP A 194 52.64 0.14 3.45
CA TRP A 194 52.64 1.61 3.46
C TRP A 194 53.13 2.26 2.16
N GLY A 195 53.74 1.49 1.25
CA GLY A 195 54.02 1.95 -0.11
C GLY A 195 52.81 1.85 -1.03
N SER A 196 51.76 1.15 -0.61
CA SER A 196 50.55 0.89 -1.42
C SER A 196 49.29 1.55 -0.86
N ILE A 197 49.21 1.70 0.47
CA ILE A 197 48.08 2.32 1.17
C ILE A 197 48.60 3.47 2.03
N ARG A 198 47.98 4.63 1.90
CA ARG A 198 48.35 5.81 2.70
C ARG A 198 47.69 5.76 4.10
N PRO A 199 48.29 6.39 5.12
CA PRO A 199 47.72 6.45 6.48
C PRO A 199 46.29 7.00 6.56
N ASP A 200 45.97 8.00 5.72
CA ASP A 200 44.63 8.58 5.59
C ASP A 200 43.62 7.60 4.97
N GLU A 201 44.05 6.81 3.99
CA GLU A 201 43.23 5.76 3.37
C GLU A 201 42.96 4.63 4.36
N LEU A 202 43.95 4.24 5.18
CA LEU A 202 43.75 3.24 6.23
C LEU A 202 42.72 3.71 7.27
N ALA A 203 42.79 4.98 7.70
CA ALA A 203 41.85 5.55 8.65
C ALA A 203 40.41 5.55 8.11
N ALA A 204 40.25 5.87 6.82
CA ALA A 204 38.97 5.79 6.13
C ALA A 204 38.42 4.34 6.07
N MET A 205 39.27 3.36 5.75
CA MET A 205 38.89 1.93 5.71
C MET A 205 38.52 1.40 7.10
N ALA A 206 39.26 1.80 8.14
CA ALA A 206 38.95 1.47 9.53
C ALA A 206 37.80 2.30 10.13
N GLN A 207 37.16 3.15 9.30
CA GLN A 207 36.05 4.04 9.69
C GLN A 207 36.37 4.88 10.93
N THR A 208 37.61 5.34 11.02
CA THR A 208 38.13 6.17 12.11
C THR A 208 38.61 7.52 11.60
N LEU A 209 38.50 8.54 12.45
CA LEU A 209 39.06 9.86 12.20
C LEU A 209 40.54 9.95 12.66
N GLN A 210 41.06 8.89 13.29
CA GLN A 210 42.44 8.83 13.77
C GLN A 210 43.37 8.38 12.64
N ILE A 211 44.09 9.33 12.06
CA ILE A 211 45.14 9.05 11.08
C ILE A 211 46.40 8.61 11.85
N PRO A 212 46.95 7.41 11.59
CA PRO A 212 48.11 6.92 12.31
C PRO A 212 49.37 7.67 11.88
N THR A 213 50.22 8.02 12.85
CA THR A 213 51.52 8.65 12.58
C THR A 213 52.54 7.57 12.28
N ILE A 214 52.95 7.43 11.02
CA ILE A 214 53.96 6.46 10.59
C ILE A 214 55.32 7.14 10.55
N ALA A 215 56.33 6.54 11.21
CA ALA A 215 57.69 7.05 11.20
C ALA A 215 58.27 7.00 9.78
N SER A 216 58.79 8.14 9.32
CA SER A 216 59.55 8.24 8.06
C SER A 216 61.04 8.16 8.38
N PRO A 217 61.83 7.26 7.77
CA PRO A 217 61.46 6.31 6.71
C PRO A 217 60.76 5.05 7.22
N VAL A 218 59.79 4.54 6.44
CA VAL A 218 59.10 3.29 6.76
C VAL A 218 60.08 2.13 6.64
N GLN A 219 60.40 1.48 7.77
CA GLN A 219 61.21 0.27 7.78
C GLN A 219 60.31 -0.96 7.68
N GLU A 220 60.65 -1.88 6.78
CA GLU A 220 60.00 -3.20 6.79
C GLU A 220 60.43 -3.98 8.06
N PRO A 221 59.50 -4.74 8.68
CA PRO A 221 59.83 -5.55 9.84
C PRO A 221 60.90 -6.59 9.50
N SER A 222 61.92 -6.72 10.35
CA SER A 222 62.97 -7.72 10.20
C SER A 222 62.43 -9.16 10.27
N PRO A 223 63.15 -10.17 9.75
CA PRO A 223 62.72 -11.56 9.81
C PRO A 223 62.41 -12.07 11.23
N ASP A 224 63.20 -11.65 12.22
CA ASP A 224 62.97 -11.98 13.63
C ASP A 224 61.70 -11.31 14.18
N THR A 225 61.44 -10.07 13.76
CA THR A 225 60.22 -9.32 14.11
C THR A 225 58.99 -9.97 13.49
N LEU A 226 59.09 -10.46 12.25
CA LEU A 226 58.02 -11.18 11.56
C LEU A 226 57.66 -12.49 12.28
N LEU A 227 58.65 -13.25 12.77
CA LEU A 227 58.40 -14.47 13.55
C LEU A 227 57.68 -14.17 14.88
N MET A 228 58.08 -13.10 15.57
CA MET A 228 57.41 -12.65 16.80
C MET A 228 55.98 -12.19 16.51
N LEU A 229 55.77 -11.38 15.47
CA LEU A 229 54.45 -10.89 15.07
C LEU A 229 53.54 -12.03 14.60
N LYS A 230 54.09 -13.03 13.88
CA LYS A 230 53.37 -14.26 13.52
C LYS A 230 52.83 -14.97 14.77
N LYS A 231 53.69 -15.23 15.76
CA LYS A 231 53.26 -15.86 17.02
C LYS A 231 52.18 -15.03 17.72
N ARG A 232 52.33 -13.71 17.76
CA ARG A 232 51.35 -12.81 18.39
C ARG A 232 50.00 -12.86 17.67
N LEU A 233 50.03 -12.84 16.34
CA LEU A 233 48.86 -12.87 15.47
C LEU A 233 48.11 -14.21 15.54
N PHE A 234 48.82 -15.35 15.59
CA PHE A 234 48.24 -16.66 15.83
C PHE A 234 47.76 -16.88 17.27
N ASN A 235 48.17 -16.06 18.23
CA ASN A 235 47.69 -16.10 19.62
C ASN A 235 46.57 -15.08 19.92
N LEU A 236 46.12 -14.29 18.94
CA LEU A 236 45.01 -13.35 19.12
C LEU A 236 43.70 -14.07 19.48
N PRO A 237 42.80 -13.44 20.27
CA PRO A 237 41.46 -13.95 20.51
C PRO A 237 40.70 -14.25 19.21
N PRO A 238 39.82 -15.26 19.16
CA PRO A 238 39.10 -15.64 17.94
C PRO A 238 38.36 -14.47 17.27
N ARG A 239 37.70 -13.63 18.09
CA ARG A 239 36.99 -12.42 17.63
C ARG A 239 37.93 -11.40 16.96
N GLU A 240 39.14 -11.22 17.47
CA GLU A 240 40.12 -10.28 16.89
C GLU A 240 40.72 -10.83 15.59
N LYS A 241 40.96 -12.14 15.52
CA LYS A 241 41.40 -12.80 14.29
C LYS A 241 40.37 -12.67 13.17
N GLU A 242 39.10 -12.97 13.45
CA GLU A 242 38.02 -12.82 12.45
C GLU A 242 37.88 -11.38 11.98
N ARG A 243 37.95 -10.41 12.90
CA ARG A 243 37.95 -8.98 12.52
C ARG A 243 39.11 -8.63 11.59
N LEU A 244 40.33 -9.11 11.89
CA LEU A 244 41.51 -8.85 11.08
C LEU A 244 41.39 -9.51 9.70
N LYS A 245 40.86 -10.74 9.62
CA LYS A 245 40.57 -11.41 8.36
C LYS A 245 39.53 -10.66 7.53
N SER A 246 38.42 -10.23 8.14
CA SER A 246 37.38 -9.45 7.46
C SER A 246 37.90 -8.11 6.96
N PHE A 247 38.69 -7.41 7.77
CA PHE A 247 39.35 -6.16 7.35
C PHE A 247 40.31 -6.39 6.16
N CYS A 248 41.12 -7.46 6.20
CA CYS A 248 41.99 -7.85 5.09
C CYS A 248 41.21 -8.16 3.80
N LYS A 249 39.97 -8.67 3.88
CA LYS A 249 39.08 -8.91 2.73
C LYS A 249 38.54 -7.60 2.12
N GLU A 250 38.42 -6.54 2.91
CA GLU A 250 37.93 -5.22 2.48
C GLU A 250 39.01 -4.32 1.86
N LEU A 251 40.29 -4.73 1.89
CA LEU A 251 41.40 -3.95 1.33
C LEU A 251 41.35 -3.89 -0.22
N PRO A 252 41.66 -2.72 -0.84
CA PRO A 252 41.68 -2.56 -2.29
C PRO A 252 42.73 -3.46 -2.96
N HIS A 253 42.44 -3.96 -4.17
CA HIS A 253 43.17 -5.07 -4.77
C HIS A 253 44.64 -4.79 -5.18
N LYS A 254 45.44 -5.85 -5.01
CA LYS A 254 46.89 -6.08 -5.34
C LYS A 254 47.92 -5.74 -4.25
N LEU A 255 47.62 -6.00 -2.99
CA LEU A 255 48.68 -6.14 -1.97
C LEU A 255 49.36 -7.52 -2.09
N ARG A 256 50.69 -7.55 -2.00
CA ARG A 256 51.46 -8.80 -2.01
C ARG A 256 51.48 -9.42 -0.62
N LEU A 257 50.82 -10.55 -0.47
CA LEU A 257 50.85 -11.35 0.76
C LEU A 257 52.24 -11.93 0.99
N ARG A 258 52.71 -11.88 2.24
CA ARG A 258 53.92 -12.60 2.65
C ARG A 258 53.62 -14.10 2.74
N PRO A 259 54.45 -14.98 2.16
CA PRO A 259 54.21 -16.43 2.15
C PRO A 259 54.11 -17.01 3.58
N GLU A 260 54.78 -16.40 4.55
CA GLU A 260 54.75 -16.80 5.96
C GLU A 260 53.38 -16.59 6.64
N MET A 261 52.51 -15.77 6.04
CA MET A 261 51.19 -15.37 6.56
C MET A 261 50.01 -15.87 5.71
N GLN A 262 50.29 -16.57 4.59
CA GLN A 262 49.25 -17.16 3.74
C GLN A 262 48.32 -18.10 4.53
N SER A 263 48.88 -18.95 5.37
CA SER A 263 48.10 -19.90 6.18
C SER A 263 47.12 -19.23 7.15
N PHE A 264 47.38 -17.99 7.59
CA PHE A 264 46.45 -17.28 8.47
C PHE A 264 45.18 -16.83 7.75
N LEU A 265 45.30 -16.38 6.50
CA LEU A 265 44.17 -15.91 5.69
C LEU A 265 43.47 -17.05 4.94
N GLU A 266 44.17 -18.15 4.66
CA GLU A 266 43.66 -19.33 3.93
C GLU A 266 42.94 -20.37 4.82
N GLU A 267 42.98 -20.22 6.14
CA GLU A 267 42.39 -21.17 7.12
C GLU A 267 40.83 -21.24 7.14
N GLU A 268 40.12 -20.84 6.08
CA GLU A 268 38.66 -21.04 5.95
C GLU A 268 38.31 -21.81 4.67
N ASN A 269 38.36 -23.15 4.76
CA ASN A 269 37.44 -24.07 4.08
C ASN A 269 37.49 -25.40 4.86
N GLY A 270 36.76 -25.45 5.98
CA GLY A 270 36.50 -26.64 6.78
C GLY A 270 35.15 -26.52 7.43
#